data_AF-A0A970H735-F1
#
_entry.id   AF-A0A970H735-F1
#
_cell.length_a   1.000
_cell.length_b   1.000
_cell.length_c   1.000
_cell.angle_alpha   90.00
_cell.angle_beta   90.00
_cell.angle_gamma   90.00
#
_symmetry.space_group_name_H-M   'P 1'
#
loop_
_entity.id
_entity.type
_entity.pdbx_description
1 polymer ?
#
loop_
_entity_poly.entity_id
_entity_poly.type
_entity_poly.pdbx_seq_one_letter_code
_entity_poly.pdbx_strand_id
1 'polypeptide(L)'
;MEDYLEMIYRIVKEKGYIRAVDLSEALQYQASSITKMIQKLDEAGFIKYEKYRNIALTTKGEKYGSFLVWRDTTLKKFFHCLNAQTGIDEQVEGIEHYITPKTMQLIYNLILFFEKNPEALKAYHALPKDKFNDSEENLKELRAWEFRHSTD
;
A
#
# COMPACT_ATOMS: atom_id res chain seq x y z
N MET A 1 -1.26 -5.36 -9.66
CA MET A 1 -2.74 -5.46 -9.84
C MET A 1 -3.43 -4.81 -8.67
N GLU A 2 -2.99 -5.12 -7.44
CA GLU A 2 -3.46 -4.46 -6.22
C GLU A 2 -3.30 -2.94 -6.30
N ASP A 3 -2.10 -2.44 -6.60
CA ASP A 3 -1.77 -1.01 -6.69
C ASP A 3 -2.63 -0.27 -7.73
N TYR A 4 -2.95 -0.93 -8.83
CA TYR A 4 -3.87 -0.38 -9.84
C TYR A 4 -5.29 -0.26 -9.30
N LEU A 5 -5.80 -1.29 -8.63
CA LEU A 5 -7.14 -1.27 -8.05
C LEU A 5 -7.23 -0.26 -6.90
N GLU A 6 -6.19 -0.19 -6.08
CA GLU A 6 -6.07 0.79 -5.01
C GLU A 6 -6.07 2.22 -5.54
N MET A 7 -5.25 2.51 -6.56
CA MET A 7 -5.18 3.83 -7.16
C MET A 7 -6.49 4.23 -7.84
N ILE A 8 -7.11 3.31 -8.60
CA ILE A 8 -8.45 3.53 -9.16
C ILE A 8 -9.43 3.86 -8.04
N TYR A 9 -9.39 3.12 -6.92
CA TYR A 9 -10.27 3.38 -5.79
C TYR A 9 -10.03 4.75 -5.15
N ARG A 10 -8.78 5.14 -4.89
CA ARG A 10 -8.43 6.45 -4.33
C ARG A 10 -8.96 7.58 -5.22
N ILE A 11 -8.70 7.51 -6.53
CA ILE A 11 -9.12 8.54 -7.48
C ILE A 11 -10.64 8.58 -7.65
N VAL A 12 -11.31 7.43 -7.74
CA VAL A 12 -12.77 7.38 -7.85
C VAL A 12 -13.44 7.92 -6.58
N LYS A 13 -12.89 7.68 -5.38
CA LYS A 13 -13.42 8.28 -4.15
C LYS A 13 -13.25 9.80 -4.08
N GLU A 14 -12.18 10.33 -4.66
CA GLU A 14 -11.92 11.77 -4.67
C GLU A 14 -12.73 12.49 -5.78
N LYS A 15 -12.76 11.94 -6.99
CA LYS A 15 -13.24 12.62 -8.22
C LYS A 15 -14.52 12.02 -8.80
N GLY A 16 -15.00 10.90 -8.26
CA GLY A 16 -16.21 10.18 -8.71
C GLY A 16 -16.02 9.27 -9.92
N TYR A 17 -15.02 9.52 -10.76
CA TYR A 17 -14.66 8.69 -11.91
C TYR A 17 -13.18 8.84 -12.28
N ILE A 18 -12.67 7.94 -13.12
CA ILE A 18 -11.29 8.01 -13.64
C ILE A 18 -11.23 7.58 -15.10
N ARG A 19 -10.37 8.22 -15.92
CA ARG A 19 -10.05 7.76 -17.28
C ARG A 19 -8.71 7.03 -17.30
N ALA A 20 -8.50 6.18 -18.29
CA ALA A 20 -7.24 5.43 -18.44
C ALA A 20 -5.99 6.35 -18.55
N VAL A 21 -6.14 7.55 -19.14
CA VAL A 21 -5.07 8.55 -19.22
C VAL A 21 -4.72 9.09 -17.83
N ASP A 22 -5.74 9.44 -17.03
CA ASP A 22 -5.55 9.94 -15.66
C ASP A 22 -4.86 8.88 -14.77
N LEU A 23 -5.19 7.59 -14.98
CA LEU A 23 -4.51 6.48 -14.30
C LEU A 23 -3.04 6.33 -14.72
N SER A 24 -2.72 6.61 -15.99
CA SER A 24 -1.35 6.58 -16.51
C SER A 24 -0.47 7.66 -15.93
N GLU A 25 -1.02 8.86 -15.79
CA GLU A 25 -0.32 9.97 -15.15
C GLU A 25 -0.10 9.70 -13.66
N ALA A 26 -1.11 9.15 -12.97
CA ALA A 26 -1.04 8.88 -11.54
C ALA A 26 -0.02 7.81 -11.14
N LEU A 27 0.16 6.76 -11.96
CA LEU A 27 1.03 5.63 -11.62
C LEU A 27 2.44 5.72 -12.25
N GLN A 28 2.72 6.74 -13.07
CA GLN A 28 4.00 6.89 -13.80
C GLN A 28 4.43 5.68 -14.65
N TYR A 29 3.53 4.73 -14.95
CA TYR A 29 3.81 3.58 -15.83
C TYR A 29 3.52 3.88 -17.30
N GLN A 30 4.13 3.09 -18.19
CA GLN A 30 3.84 3.13 -19.63
C GLN A 30 2.38 2.76 -19.94
N ALA A 31 1.72 3.55 -20.78
CA ALA A 31 0.30 3.40 -21.14
C ALA A 31 -0.09 2.00 -21.69
N SER A 32 0.85 1.30 -22.34
CA SER A 32 0.64 -0.05 -22.86
C SER A 32 0.48 -1.10 -21.76
N SER A 33 1.21 -0.98 -20.65
CA SER A 33 1.11 -1.84 -19.47
C SER A 33 -0.20 -1.60 -18.71
N ILE A 34 -0.66 -0.36 -18.68
CA ILE A 34 -1.88 0.05 -17.98
C ILE A 34 -3.12 -0.48 -18.67
N THR A 35 -3.20 -0.40 -20.00
CA THR A 35 -4.35 -0.91 -20.76
C THR A 35 -4.55 -2.40 -20.52
N LYS A 36 -3.47 -3.20 -20.50
CA LYS A 36 -3.53 -4.63 -20.19
C LYS A 36 -4.00 -4.88 -18.75
N MET A 37 -3.58 -4.06 -17.79
CA MET A 37 -3.99 -4.21 -16.40
C MET A 37 -5.46 -3.84 -16.19
N ILE A 38 -5.94 -2.79 -16.85
CA ILE A 38 -7.37 -2.41 -16.86
C ILE A 38 -8.21 -3.58 -17.38
N GLN A 39 -7.83 -4.19 -18.51
CA GLN A 39 -8.54 -5.35 -19.06
C GLN A 39 -8.59 -6.51 -18.06
N LYS A 40 -7.46 -6.85 -17.41
CA LYS A 40 -7.43 -7.89 -16.38
C LYS A 40 -8.32 -7.58 -15.18
N LEU A 41 -8.39 -6.32 -14.75
CA LEU A 41 -9.27 -5.91 -13.64
C LEU A 41 -10.75 -5.98 -14.02
N ASP A 42 -11.09 -5.66 -15.27
CA ASP A 42 -12.44 -5.76 -15.83
C ASP A 42 -12.87 -7.23 -15.95
N GLU A 43 -12.03 -8.08 -16.53
CA GLU A 43 -12.23 -9.54 -16.63
C GLU A 43 -12.38 -10.20 -15.25
N ALA A 44 -11.61 -9.73 -14.24
CA ALA A 44 -11.72 -10.18 -12.86
C ALA A 44 -12.93 -9.58 -12.11
N GLY A 45 -13.70 -8.68 -12.75
CA GLY A 45 -14.92 -8.08 -12.24
C GLY A 45 -14.70 -7.03 -11.14
N PHE A 46 -13.52 -6.45 -11.03
CA PHE A 46 -13.24 -5.37 -10.08
C PHE A 46 -13.68 -4.01 -10.61
N ILE A 47 -13.57 -3.81 -11.92
CA ILE A 47 -14.02 -2.58 -12.59
C ILE A 47 -15.00 -2.91 -13.70
N LYS A 48 -15.63 -1.86 -14.24
CA LYS A 48 -16.26 -1.85 -15.55
C LYS A 48 -15.49 -0.91 -16.44
N TYR A 49 -14.98 -1.43 -17.55
CA TYR A 49 -14.27 -0.66 -18.55
C TYR A 49 -14.95 -0.74 -19.91
N GLU A 50 -15.23 0.42 -20.50
CA GLU A 50 -15.62 0.55 -21.90
C GLU A 50 -14.61 1.43 -22.63
N LYS A 51 -14.22 1.03 -23.85
CA LYS A 51 -13.23 1.77 -24.64
C LYS A 51 -13.68 3.23 -24.81
N TYR A 52 -12.77 4.17 -24.55
CA TYR A 52 -12.99 5.63 -24.59
C TYR A 52 -13.95 6.18 -23.53
N ARG A 53 -14.32 5.39 -22.52
CA ARG A 53 -15.16 5.83 -21.40
C ARG A 53 -14.39 5.83 -20.07
N ASN A 54 -15.08 6.32 -19.05
CA ASN A 54 -14.60 6.28 -17.68
C ASN A 54 -14.58 4.84 -17.16
N ILE A 55 -13.63 4.57 -16.27
CA ILE A 55 -13.56 3.36 -15.48
C ILE A 55 -14.44 3.56 -14.24
N ALA A 56 -15.30 2.59 -13.95
CA ALA A 56 -16.10 2.56 -12.74
C ALA A 56 -15.76 1.33 -11.90
N LEU A 57 -15.76 1.47 -10.57
CA LEU A 57 -15.64 0.32 -9.69
C LEU A 57 -16.94 -0.48 -9.68
N THR A 58 -16.82 -1.81 -9.65
CA THR A 58 -17.94 -2.67 -9.26
C THR A 58 -18.07 -2.70 -7.73
N THR A 59 -19.13 -3.31 -7.20
CA THR A 59 -19.23 -3.60 -5.76
C THR A 59 -18.04 -4.42 -5.24
N LYS A 60 -17.48 -5.32 -6.07
CA LYS A 60 -16.29 -6.09 -5.73
C LYS A 60 -15.05 -5.18 -5.72
N GLY A 61 -14.89 -4.32 -6.73
CA GLY A 61 -13.80 -3.34 -6.76
C GLY A 61 -13.82 -2.38 -5.57
N GLU A 62 -15.00 -1.87 -5.22
CA GLU A 62 -15.20 -1.03 -4.04
C GLU A 62 -14.75 -1.71 -2.76
N LYS A 63 -15.21 -2.95 -2.53
CA LYS A 63 -14.83 -3.72 -1.34
C LYS A 63 -13.32 -3.95 -1.27
N TYR A 64 -12.70 -4.38 -2.36
CA TYR A 64 -11.28 -4.74 -2.37
C TYR A 64 -10.39 -3.50 -2.36
N GLY A 65 -10.71 -2.48 -3.16
CA GLY A 65 -10.00 -1.21 -3.15
C GLY A 65 -10.02 -0.54 -1.77
N SER A 66 -11.17 -0.56 -1.08
CA SER A 66 -11.24 -0.05 0.30
C SER A 66 -10.34 -0.81 1.27
N PHE A 67 -10.22 -2.13 1.10
CA PHE A 67 -9.31 -2.95 1.91
C PHE A 67 -7.84 -2.61 1.62
N LEU A 68 -7.46 -2.42 0.36
CA LEU A 68 -6.09 -2.07 -0.03
C LEU A 68 -5.67 -0.73 0.58
N VAL A 69 -6.53 0.30 0.44
CA VAL A 69 -6.29 1.61 1.09
C VAL A 69 -6.23 1.48 2.62
N TRP A 70 -7.14 0.70 3.21
CA TRP A 70 -7.11 0.47 4.65
C TRP A 70 -5.84 -0.26 5.10
N ARG A 71 -5.32 -1.20 4.30
CA ARG A 71 -4.09 -1.94 4.57
C ARG A 71 -2.88 -1.01 4.56
N ASP A 72 -2.69 -0.25 3.48
CA ASP A 72 -1.63 0.76 3.34
C ASP A 72 -1.64 1.72 4.54
N THR A 73 -2.79 2.35 4.78
CA THR A 73 -2.93 3.37 5.85
C THR A 73 -2.74 2.79 7.25
N THR A 74 -3.18 1.55 7.49
CA THR A 74 -2.99 0.88 8.79
C THR A 74 -1.53 0.53 9.03
N LEU A 75 -0.81 0.05 8.02
CA LEU A 75 0.63 -0.23 8.15
C LEU A 75 1.42 1.06 8.37
N LYS A 76 1.10 2.14 7.64
CA LYS A 76 1.68 3.47 7.89
C LYS A 76 1.43 3.91 9.33
N LYS A 77 0.18 3.84 9.79
CA LYS A 77 -0.18 4.19 11.17
C LYS A 77 0.59 3.35 12.19
N PHE A 78 0.77 2.06 11.93
CA PHE A 78 1.56 1.17 12.78
C PHE A 78 3.01 1.66 12.91
N PHE A 79 3.70 1.89 11.79
CA PHE A 79 5.09 2.35 11.83
C PHE A 79 5.26 3.71 12.50
N HIS A 80 4.34 4.65 12.25
CA HIS A 80 4.32 5.94 12.92
C HIS A 80 4.08 5.80 14.43
N CYS A 81 3.14 4.95 14.82
CA CYS A 81 2.86 4.66 16.23
C CYS A 81 4.10 4.14 16.96
N LEU A 82 4.97 3.37 16.29
CA LEU A 82 6.20 2.84 16.86
C LEU A 82 7.42 3.77 16.74
N ASN A 83 7.27 5.00 16.22
CA ASN A 83 8.36 5.95 15.95
C ASN A 83 9.47 5.39 15.05
N ALA A 84 9.10 4.64 14.01
CA ALA A 84 10.06 4.07 13.06
C ALA A 84 10.91 5.17 12.39
N GLN A 85 12.23 4.97 12.38
CA GLN A 85 13.22 5.89 11.77
C GLN A 85 13.69 5.33 10.41
N THR A 86 12.74 5.00 9.54
CA THR A 86 12.99 4.40 8.22
C THR A 86 12.09 5.05 7.18
N GLY A 87 12.33 4.74 5.90
CA GLY A 87 11.42 5.07 4.80
C GLY A 87 10.13 4.28 4.95
N ILE A 88 9.13 4.85 5.63
CA ILE A 88 7.87 4.16 5.98
C ILE A 88 7.12 3.77 4.71
N ASP A 89 7.02 4.68 3.74
CA ASP A 89 6.29 4.41 2.49
C ASP A 89 6.92 3.24 1.73
N GLU A 90 8.25 3.19 1.62
CA GLU A 90 8.96 2.09 0.95
C GLU A 90 8.83 0.76 1.69
N GLN A 91 8.85 0.78 3.03
CA GLN A 91 8.62 -0.43 3.83
C GLN A 91 7.19 -0.94 3.65
N VAL A 92 6.21 -0.04 3.68
CA VAL A 92 4.79 -0.40 3.54
C VAL A 92 4.57 -1.03 2.18
N GLU A 93 5.02 -0.40 1.09
CA GLU A 93 4.97 -0.94 -0.28
C GLU A 93 5.60 -2.34 -0.36
N GLY A 94 6.78 -2.52 0.25
CA GLY A 94 7.48 -3.81 0.26
C GLY A 94 6.73 -4.93 1.00
N ILE A 95 5.95 -4.58 2.02
CA ILE A 95 5.32 -5.53 2.94
C ILE A 95 3.86 -5.82 2.54
N GLU A 96 3.13 -4.81 2.09
CA GLU A 96 1.67 -4.85 2.05
C GLU A 96 1.11 -5.93 1.12
N HIS A 97 1.80 -6.22 0.02
CA HIS A 97 1.43 -7.26 -0.95
C HIS A 97 1.58 -8.69 -0.42
N TYR A 98 2.26 -8.87 0.72
CA TYR A 98 2.52 -10.18 1.32
C TYR A 98 1.74 -10.40 2.62
N ILE A 99 0.94 -9.44 3.05
CA ILE A 99 0.16 -9.53 4.29
C ILE A 99 -1.30 -9.87 3.99
N THR A 100 -1.81 -10.89 4.71
CA THR A 100 -3.21 -11.31 4.63
C THR A 100 -4.12 -10.48 5.54
N PRO A 101 -5.44 -10.43 5.27
CA PRO A 101 -6.40 -9.73 6.13
C PRO A 101 -6.36 -10.15 7.62
N LYS A 102 -6.12 -11.44 7.90
CA LYS A 102 -6.01 -11.94 9.28
C LYS A 102 -4.79 -11.37 10.00
N THR A 103 -3.66 -11.28 9.32
CA THR A 103 -2.43 -10.68 9.87
C THR A 103 -2.61 -9.17 10.06
N MET A 104 -3.26 -8.48 9.11
CA MET A 104 -3.59 -7.05 9.28
C MET A 104 -4.46 -6.79 10.49
N GLN A 105 -5.40 -7.68 10.83
CA GLN A 105 -6.22 -7.55 12.02
C GLN A 105 -5.39 -7.58 13.31
N LEU A 106 -4.31 -8.36 13.36
CA LEU A 106 -3.40 -8.38 14.51
C LEU A 106 -2.68 -7.04 14.68
N ILE A 107 -2.17 -6.48 13.57
CA ILE A 107 -1.51 -5.18 13.54
C ILE A 107 -2.47 -4.08 13.96
N TYR A 108 -3.69 -4.09 13.42
CA TYR A 108 -4.73 -3.14 13.78
C TYR A 108 -5.11 -3.21 15.26
N ASN A 109 -5.28 -4.41 15.81
CA ASN A 109 -5.57 -4.61 17.23
C ASN A 109 -4.43 -4.08 18.12
N LEU A 110 -3.18 -4.21 17.69
CA LEU A 110 -2.03 -3.67 18.43
C LEU A 110 -2.02 -2.14 18.43
N ILE A 111 -2.33 -1.50 17.29
CA ILE A 111 -2.55 -0.05 17.23
C ILE A 111 -3.65 0.36 18.24
N LEU A 112 -4.82 -0.30 18.19
CA LEU A 112 -5.92 0.00 19.10
C LEU A 112 -5.54 -0.19 20.57
N PHE A 113 -4.73 -1.20 20.87
CA PHE A 113 -4.21 -1.43 22.22
C PHE A 113 -3.38 -0.23 22.68
N PHE A 114 -2.44 0.25 21.88
CA PHE A 114 -1.62 1.42 22.23
C PHE A 114 -2.43 2.71 22.33
N GLU A 115 -3.41 2.93 21.44
CA GLU A 115 -4.30 4.10 21.50
C GLU A 115 -5.14 4.11 22.78
N LYS A 116 -5.59 2.94 23.25
CA LYS A 116 -6.35 2.81 24.50
C LYS A 116 -5.46 2.79 25.75
N ASN A 117 -4.16 2.56 25.60
CA ASN A 117 -3.22 2.44 26.70
C ASN A 117 -1.95 3.29 26.44
N PRO A 118 -2.03 4.63 26.54
CA PRO A 118 -0.89 5.50 26.26
C PRO A 118 0.35 5.22 27.11
N GLU A 119 0.16 4.77 28.35
CA GLU A 119 1.28 4.37 29.23
C GLU A 119 2.02 3.12 28.72
N ALA A 120 1.31 2.17 28.08
CA ALA A 120 1.94 1.02 27.45
C ALA A 120 2.76 1.44 26.22
N LEU A 121 2.28 2.43 25.46
CA LEU A 121 3.03 2.99 24.35
C LEU A 121 4.28 3.75 24.83
N LYS A 122 4.18 4.54 25.90
CA LYS A 122 5.34 5.17 26.55
C LYS A 122 6.34 4.15 27.04
N ALA A 123 5.88 3.08 27.69
CA ALA A 123 6.73 1.99 28.14
C ALA A 123 7.44 1.30 26.97
N TYR A 124 6.74 1.08 25.85
CA TYR A 124 7.34 0.58 24.62
C TYR A 124 8.43 1.52 24.09
N HIS A 125 8.17 2.82 24.02
CA HIS A 125 9.17 3.80 23.56
C HIS A 125 10.38 3.96 24.49
N ALA A 126 10.23 3.61 25.78
CA ALA A 126 11.31 3.62 26.75
C ALA A 126 12.21 2.37 26.68
N LEU A 127 11.86 1.36 25.86
CA LEU A 127 12.69 0.18 25.68
C LEU A 127 14.08 0.58 25.13
N PRO A 128 15.16 -0.08 25.58
CA PRO A 128 16.49 0.15 25.05
C PRO A 128 16.50 -0.06 23.53
N LYS A 129 16.89 0.97 22.79
CA LYS A 129 17.06 0.90 21.34
C LYS A 129 18.40 0.25 21.04
N ASP A 130 18.56 -1.05 21.30
CA ASP A 130 19.82 -1.69 20.91
C ASP A 130 19.76 -3.20 20.67
N LYS A 131 20.43 -3.60 19.56
CA LYS A 131 21.04 -4.92 19.25
C LYS A 131 21.35 -5.16 17.77
N PHE A 132 21.03 -4.24 16.85
CA PHE A 132 21.38 -4.39 15.43
C PHE A 132 22.21 -3.19 14.97
N ASN A 133 23.53 -3.38 14.91
CA ASN A 133 24.49 -2.36 14.52
C ASN A 133 24.59 -2.32 12.97
N ASP A 134 23.62 -1.69 12.30
CA ASP A 134 23.57 -1.52 10.84
C ASP A 134 24.67 -0.55 10.31
N SER A 135 25.61 -0.13 11.16
CA SER A 135 26.71 0.76 10.78
C SER A 135 27.93 0.02 10.21
N GLU A 136 28.04 -1.30 10.39
CA GLU A 136 29.20 -2.09 9.93
C GLU A 136 28.96 -2.84 8.61
N GLU A 137 27.70 -3.10 8.23
CA GLU A 137 27.34 -3.76 6.98
C GLU A 137 26.47 -2.83 6.14
N ASN A 138 26.76 -2.67 4.84
CA ASN A 138 25.90 -1.90 3.94
C ASN A 138 24.62 -2.70 3.60
N LEU A 139 23.75 -2.93 4.59
CA LEU A 139 22.52 -3.73 4.43
C LEU A 139 21.50 -3.09 3.48
N LYS A 140 21.77 -1.87 2.99
CA LYS A 140 21.04 -1.30 1.85
C LYS A 140 21.08 -2.24 0.64
N GLU A 141 22.22 -2.91 0.41
CA GLU A 141 22.40 -3.87 -0.68
C GLU A 141 21.47 -5.10 -0.60
N LEU A 142 20.82 -5.36 0.53
CA LEU A 142 19.86 -6.46 0.67
C LEU A 142 18.40 -6.05 0.41
N ARG A 143 18.15 -4.78 0.10
CA ARG A 143 16.80 -4.25 -0.09
C ARG A 143 16.25 -4.67 -1.44
N ALA A 144 15.38 -5.67 -1.45
CA ALA A 144 14.77 -6.24 -2.65
C ALA A 144 14.12 -5.18 -3.59
N TRP A 145 13.68 -4.03 -3.07
CA TRP A 145 13.10 -2.96 -3.89
C TRP A 145 14.13 -2.03 -4.55
N GLU A 146 15.39 -1.99 -4.07
CA GLU A 146 16.46 -1.23 -4.74
C GLU A 146 16.85 -1.90 -6.07
N PHE A 147 16.68 -3.22 -6.18
CA PHE A 147 16.89 -3.97 -7.44
C PHE A 147 15.74 -3.84 -8.45
N ARG A 148 14.56 -3.32 -8.05
CA ARG A 148 13.39 -3.23 -8.94
C ARG A 148 13.48 -2.10 -9.98
N HIS A 149 14.57 -1.30 -9.98
CA HIS A 149 14.76 -0.16 -10.89
C HIS A 149 16.10 -0.15 -11.65
N SER A 150 16.89 -1.23 -11.59
CA SER A 150 18.05 -1.39 -12.48
C SER A 150 17.58 -1.94 -13.83
N THR A 151 16.98 -1.07 -14.65
CA THR A 151 16.93 -1.30 -16.09
C THR A 151 18.25 -0.85 -16.69
N ASP A 152 19.18 -1.79 -16.85
CA ASP A 152 20.08 -1.77 -18.01
C ASP A 152 19.31 -2.22 -19.26
#